data_AF-A0A957BN13-F1
#
_entry.id   AF-A0A957BN13-F1
#
_cell.length_a   1.000
_cell.length_b   1.000
_cell.length_c   1.000
_cell.angle_alpha   90.00
_cell.angle_beta   90.00
_cell.angle_gamma   90.00
#
_symmetry.space_group_name_H-M   'P 1'
#
loop_
_entity.id
_entity.type
_entity.pdbx_description
1 polymer ?
#
loop_
_entity_poly.entity_id
_entity_poly.type
_entity_poly.pdbx_seq_one_letter_code
_entity_poly.pdbx_strand_id
1 'polypeptide(L)'
;MTKTITIDPADVRARSTLRGPEIPINAYDSDPKKEAAKYGTATLVRIYRDMVFIREFETMLDRIKKEGVYEGIEYNHKGPAHLSIGQEASAVGQSLNLTPDDFIFGSHRSHGEILAKGLSAIEQLSEDELMRIM
;
A
#
# COMPACT_ATOMS: atom_id res chain seq x y z
N MET A 1 -5.12 6.81 -24.57
CA MET A 1 -4.32 7.76 -25.38
C MET A 1 -2.97 7.89 -24.70
N THR A 2 -1.97 7.11 -25.11
CA THR A 2 -0.60 7.29 -24.63
C THR A 2 -0.19 8.71 -24.97
N LYS A 3 0.15 9.52 -23.96
CA LYS A 3 0.73 10.85 -24.17
C LYS A 3 1.95 10.63 -25.06
N THR A 4 1.86 11.02 -26.31
CA THR A 4 2.98 10.98 -27.23
C THR A 4 3.95 12.04 -26.74
N ILE A 5 4.92 11.64 -25.92
CA ILE A 5 6.07 12.48 -25.66
C ILE A 5 6.82 12.50 -26.99
N THR A 6 6.78 13.62 -27.69
CA THR A 6 7.63 13.85 -28.84
C THR A 6 9.06 13.91 -28.31
N ILE A 7 9.76 12.79 -28.44
CA ILE A 7 11.18 12.69 -28.11
C ILE A 7 11.92 13.23 -29.34
N ASP A 8 12.16 14.54 -29.37
CA ASP A 8 13.01 15.14 -30.39
C ASP A 8 14.48 14.83 -30.04
N PRO A 9 15.20 14.06 -30.89
CA PRO A 9 16.59 13.74 -30.65
C PRO A 9 17.51 14.96 -30.56
N ALA A 10 17.14 16.10 -31.14
CA ALA A 10 17.92 17.33 -31.02
C ALA A 10 17.83 17.91 -29.59
N ASP A 11 16.65 17.87 -28.98
CA ASP A 11 16.39 18.46 -27.67
C ASP A 11 16.83 17.54 -26.53
N VAL A 12 16.43 16.25 -26.56
CA VAL A 12 16.79 15.30 -25.49
C VAL A 12 18.28 14.91 -25.51
N ARG A 13 19.00 15.22 -26.60
CA ARG A 13 20.46 15.02 -26.73
C ARG A 13 21.24 16.34 -26.77
N ALA A 14 20.58 17.47 -26.50
CA ALA A 14 21.27 18.74 -26.41
C ALA A 14 22.34 18.68 -25.32
N ARG A 15 23.52 19.24 -25.61
CA ARG A 15 24.59 19.37 -24.62
C ARG A 15 24.10 20.23 -23.46
N SER A 16 24.10 19.68 -22.26
CA SER A 16 23.72 20.38 -21.04
C SER A 16 24.48 19.83 -19.84
N THR A 17 24.36 20.48 -18.69
CA THR A 17 24.90 20.00 -17.42
C THR A 17 23.77 19.96 -16.39
N LEU A 18 23.39 18.76 -15.97
CA LEU A 18 22.46 18.57 -14.85
C LEU A 18 23.20 18.90 -13.54
N ARG A 19 22.72 19.91 -12.80
CA ARG A 19 23.20 20.23 -11.44
C ARG A 19 22.01 20.11 -10.49
N GLY A 20 22.00 19.07 -9.66
CA GLY A 20 20.96 18.83 -8.65
C GLY A 20 21.55 18.82 -7.24
N PRO A 21 20.70 18.96 -6.20
CA PRO A 21 21.13 18.71 -4.83
C PRO A 21 21.54 17.24 -4.66
N GLU A 22 22.34 16.95 -3.64
CA GLU A 22 22.52 15.57 -3.19
C GLU A 22 21.18 15.03 -2.69
N ILE A 23 20.73 13.92 -3.28
CA ILE A 23 19.50 13.24 -2.86
C ILE A 23 19.94 12.03 -2.03
N PRO A 24 19.76 12.07 -0.70
CA PRO A 24 20.18 10.96 0.14
C PRO A 24 19.25 9.77 -0.11
N ILE A 25 19.84 8.60 -0.38
CA ILE A 25 19.12 7.35 -0.66
C ILE A 25 19.05 6.54 0.63
N ASN A 26 17.88 6.00 0.97
CA ASN A 26 17.65 5.22 2.19
C ASN A 26 18.08 5.97 3.47
N ALA A 27 17.80 7.28 3.51
CA ALA A 27 18.24 8.19 4.56
C ALA A 27 17.48 8.05 5.90
N TYR A 28 16.49 7.15 5.95
CA TYR A 28 15.71 6.93 7.15
C TYR A 28 16.53 6.15 8.17
N ASP A 29 16.81 6.78 9.31
CA ASP A 29 17.40 6.13 10.48
C ASP A 29 16.30 5.82 11.50
N SER A 30 16.29 4.59 12.00
CA SER A 30 15.21 4.08 12.83
C SER A 30 15.34 4.57 14.27
N ASP A 31 14.35 5.33 14.75
CA ASP A 31 14.24 5.71 16.17
C ASP A 31 12.87 5.33 16.74
N PRO A 32 12.70 4.10 17.25
CA PRO A 32 11.43 3.64 17.79
C PRO A 32 10.87 4.49 18.93
N LYS A 33 11.72 5.16 19.72
CA LYS A 33 11.27 6.02 20.82
C LYS A 33 10.64 7.29 20.29
N LYS A 34 11.27 7.92 19.30
CA LYS A 34 10.73 9.10 18.63
C LYS A 34 9.44 8.79 17.87
N GLU A 35 9.40 7.66 17.18
CA GLU A 35 8.20 7.22 16.47
C GLU A 35 7.05 6.91 17.44
N ALA A 36 7.32 6.24 18.57
CA ALA A 36 6.32 5.98 19.59
C ALA A 36 5.83 7.28 20.27
N ALA A 37 6.70 8.25 20.49
CA ALA A 37 6.31 9.57 21.01
C ALA A 37 5.44 10.35 20.02
N LYS A 38 5.67 10.19 18.71
CA LYS A 38 4.93 10.89 17.65
C LYS A 38 3.57 10.25 17.36
N TYR A 39 3.54 8.92 17.18
CA TYR A 39 2.34 8.21 16.71
C TYR A 39 1.62 7.44 17.82
N GLY A 40 2.26 7.19 18.96
CA GLY A 40 1.72 6.36 20.02
C GLY A 40 1.97 4.87 19.78
N THR A 41 2.32 4.14 20.84
CA THR A 41 2.65 2.71 20.76
C THR A 41 1.48 1.87 20.23
N ALA A 42 0.25 2.15 20.66
CA ALA A 42 -0.93 1.43 20.20
C ALA A 42 -1.12 1.55 18.68
N THR A 43 -0.93 2.75 18.14
CA THR A 43 -1.00 3.00 16.69
C THR A 43 0.13 2.32 15.94
N LEU A 44 1.36 2.29 16.47
CA LEU A 44 2.46 1.54 15.85
C LEU A 44 2.18 0.03 15.78
N VAL A 45 1.61 -0.54 16.85
CA VAL A 45 1.19 -1.96 16.87
C VAL A 45 0.10 -2.19 15.83
N ARG A 46 -0.87 -1.28 15.71
CA ARG A 46 -1.93 -1.34 14.69
C ARG A 46 -1.38 -1.28 13.27
N ILE A 47 -0.44 -0.37 12.99
CA ILE A 47 0.23 -0.27 11.68
C ILE A 47 0.90 -1.59 11.33
N TYR A 48 1.61 -2.21 12.28
CA TYR A 48 2.21 -3.52 12.06
C TYR A 48 1.16 -4.62 11.80
N ARG A 49 0.10 -4.67 12.61
CA ARG A 49 -1.02 -5.60 12.41
C ARG A 49 -1.60 -5.50 11.00
N ASP A 50 -1.87 -4.28 10.53
CA ASP A 50 -2.50 -4.06 9.23
C ASP A 50 -1.57 -4.50 8.09
N MET A 51 -0.25 -4.27 8.21
CA MET A 51 0.73 -4.81 7.26
C MET A 51 0.74 -6.34 7.25
N VAL A 52 0.66 -6.98 8.41
CA VAL A 52 0.61 -8.44 8.52
C VAL A 52 -0.67 -9.01 7.91
N PHE A 53 -1.82 -8.37 8.10
CA PHE A 53 -3.08 -8.78 7.47
C PHE A 53 -3.02 -8.72 5.95
N ILE A 54 -2.44 -7.64 5.40
CA ILE A 54 -2.23 -7.53 3.95
C ILE A 54 -1.27 -8.62 3.47
N ARG A 55 -0.16 -8.86 4.18
CA ARG A 55 0.79 -9.93 3.85
C ARG A 55 0.11 -11.30 3.82
N GLU A 56 -0.71 -11.60 4.82
CA GLU A 56 -1.41 -12.87 4.91
C GLU A 56 -2.40 -13.02 3.76
N PHE A 57 -3.19 -11.99 3.46
CA PHE A 57 -4.11 -12.00 2.33
C PHE A 57 -3.41 -12.26 1.00
N GLU A 58 -2.29 -11.57 0.74
CA GLU A 58 -1.52 -11.75 -0.50
C GLU A 58 -0.86 -13.14 -0.56
N THR A 59 -0.41 -13.67 0.58
CA THR A 59 0.17 -15.03 0.67
C THR A 59 -0.89 -16.11 0.47
N MET A 60 -2.10 -15.90 1.02
CA MET A 60 -3.27 -16.73 0.77
C MET A 60 -3.58 -16.79 -0.73
N LEU A 61 -3.66 -15.62 -1.39
CA LEU A 61 -3.92 -15.57 -2.83
C LEU A 61 -2.83 -16.28 -3.65
N ASP A 62 -1.56 -16.14 -3.25
CA ASP A 62 -0.44 -16.86 -3.87
C ASP A 62 -0.59 -18.39 -3.75
N ARG A 63 -0.95 -18.89 -2.55
CA ARG A 63 -1.20 -20.32 -2.31
C ARG A 63 -2.36 -20.84 -3.14
N ILE A 64 -3.51 -20.15 -3.10
CA ILE A 64 -4.67 -20.46 -3.94
C ILE A 64 -4.26 -20.51 -5.42
N LYS A 65 -3.41 -19.58 -5.86
CA LYS A 65 -2.97 -19.52 -7.26
C LYS A 65 -2.09 -20.68 -7.69
N LYS A 66 -1.23 -21.14 -6.80
CA LYS A 66 -0.25 -22.20 -7.08
C LYS A 66 -0.82 -23.59 -6.82
N GLU A 67 -1.66 -23.73 -5.81
CA GLU A 67 -2.06 -25.01 -5.22
C GLU A 67 -3.58 -25.25 -5.34
N GLY A 68 -4.38 -24.22 -5.64
CA GLY A 68 -5.84 -24.34 -5.75
C GLY A 68 -6.56 -24.48 -4.40
N VAL A 69 -5.85 -24.32 -3.29
CA VAL A 69 -6.37 -24.49 -1.93
C VAL A 69 -5.68 -23.53 -0.96
N TYR A 70 -6.39 -23.11 0.07
CA TYR A 70 -5.83 -22.43 1.23
C TYR A 70 -6.57 -22.86 2.49
N GLU A 71 -5.84 -23.30 3.52
CA GLU A 71 -6.42 -23.79 4.79
C GLU A 71 -7.57 -24.80 4.59
N GLY A 72 -7.42 -25.70 3.61
CA GLY A 72 -8.43 -26.71 3.26
C GLY A 72 -9.62 -26.18 2.43
N ILE A 73 -9.66 -24.89 2.13
CA ILE A 73 -10.68 -24.28 1.28
C ILE A 73 -10.20 -24.32 -0.17
N GLU A 74 -10.82 -25.17 -0.98
CA GLU A 74 -10.54 -25.26 -2.41
C GLU A 74 -11.13 -24.05 -3.15
N TYR A 75 -10.31 -23.40 -3.98
CA TYR A 75 -10.75 -22.33 -4.86
C TYR A 75 -9.92 -22.26 -6.13
N ASN A 76 -10.58 -22.30 -7.28
CA ASN A 76 -9.92 -22.19 -8.58
C ASN A 76 -9.99 -20.75 -9.11
N HIS A 77 -8.92 -19.98 -8.88
CA HIS A 77 -8.81 -18.62 -9.39
C HIS A 77 -8.22 -18.59 -10.81
N LYS A 78 -9.07 -18.36 -11.83
CA LYS A 78 -8.66 -18.43 -13.25
C LYS A 78 -7.99 -17.16 -13.81
N GLY A 79 -8.18 -15.99 -13.19
CA GLY A 79 -7.64 -14.70 -13.67
C GLY A 79 -6.23 -14.38 -13.14
N PRO A 80 -5.50 -13.39 -13.69
CA PRO A 80 -4.20 -12.98 -13.12
C PRO A 80 -4.36 -12.38 -11.71
N ALA A 81 -3.38 -12.61 -10.84
CA ALA A 81 -3.30 -11.99 -9.53
C ALA A 81 -2.00 -11.19 -9.42
N HIS A 82 -2.09 -9.89 -9.10
CA HIS A 82 -0.93 -9.01 -8.96
C HIS A 82 -0.70 -8.70 -7.48
N LEU A 83 0.19 -9.46 -6.86
CA LEU A 83 0.41 -9.42 -5.42
C LEU A 83 1.28 -8.23 -5.01
N SER A 84 0.90 -7.48 -3.98
CA SER A 84 1.67 -6.35 -3.44
C SER A 84 2.65 -6.73 -2.32
N ILE A 85 3.08 -8.00 -2.27
CA ILE A 85 4.02 -8.51 -1.24
C ILE A 85 5.29 -7.65 -1.20
N GLY A 86 5.59 -7.09 -0.03
CA GLY A 86 6.73 -6.19 0.19
C GLY A 86 6.40 -4.70 0.02
N GLN A 87 5.16 -4.35 -0.32
CA GLN A 87 4.69 -2.96 -0.49
C GLN A 87 3.64 -2.56 0.57
N GLU A 88 3.46 -3.36 1.61
CA GLU A 88 2.40 -3.17 2.62
C GLU A 88 2.54 -1.83 3.35
N ALA A 89 3.79 -1.43 3.65
CA ALA A 89 4.08 -0.16 4.30
C ALA A 89 3.61 1.05 3.49
N SER A 90 3.60 0.96 2.15
CA SER A 90 3.08 2.03 1.29
C SER A 90 1.57 2.19 1.45
N ALA A 91 0.83 1.07 1.39
CA ALA A 91 -0.63 1.08 1.50
C ALA A 91 -1.11 1.50 2.89
N VAL A 92 -0.50 0.92 3.94
CA VAL A 92 -0.84 1.23 5.34
C VAL A 92 -0.41 2.65 5.71
N GLY A 93 0.80 3.06 5.33
CA GLY A 93 1.31 4.41 5.60
C GLY A 93 0.49 5.51 4.90
N GLN A 94 0.05 5.27 3.67
CA GLN A 94 -0.90 6.16 2.99
C GLN A 94 -2.22 6.22 3.76
N SER A 95 -2.85 5.07 4.03
CA SER A 95 -4.19 5.00 4.62
C SER A 95 -4.26 5.55 6.04
N LEU A 96 -3.14 5.54 6.78
CA LEU A 96 -3.03 6.15 8.11
C LEU A 96 -3.30 7.66 8.10
N ASN A 97 -3.02 8.34 6.98
CA ASN A 97 -3.14 9.79 6.86
C ASN A 97 -4.43 10.23 6.14
N LEU A 98 -5.29 9.29 5.77
CA LEU A 98 -6.56 9.55 5.07
C LEU A 98 -7.74 9.34 6.01
N THR A 99 -8.82 10.09 5.79
CA THR A 99 -10.12 9.88 6.44
C THR A 99 -10.97 8.89 5.64
N PRO A 100 -12.06 8.33 6.17
CA PRO A 100 -12.97 7.47 5.39
C PRO A 100 -13.51 8.11 4.10
N ASP A 101 -13.66 9.43 4.07
CA ASP A 101 -14.22 10.18 2.94
C ASP A 101 -13.22 10.43 1.79
N ASP A 102 -11.92 10.26 2.05
CA ASP A 102 -10.90 10.45 1.03
C ASP A 102 -10.90 9.31 0.00
N PHE A 103 -10.93 9.66 -1.28
CA PHE A 103 -10.90 8.69 -2.38
C PHE A 103 -9.48 8.20 -2.67
N ILE A 104 -9.36 6.89 -2.94
CA ILE A 104 -8.16 6.26 -3.48
C ILE A 104 -8.46 5.66 -4.86
N PHE A 105 -7.53 5.81 -5.80
CA PHE A 105 -7.65 5.27 -7.15
C PHE A 105 -6.52 4.27 -7.40
N GLY A 106 -6.78 3.01 -7.03
CA GLY A 106 -5.81 1.94 -7.17
C GLY A 106 -5.63 1.45 -8.61
N SER A 107 -4.50 0.77 -8.83
CA SER A 107 -4.18 0.11 -10.11
C SER A 107 -4.61 -1.37 -10.12
N HIS A 108 -4.01 -2.20 -10.99
CA HIS A 108 -4.19 -3.64 -11.00
C HIS A 108 -3.52 -4.36 -9.80
N ARG A 109 -2.77 -3.63 -8.95
CA ARG A 109 -2.06 -4.11 -7.75
C ARG A 109 -2.56 -3.35 -6.51
N SER A 110 -3.87 -3.36 -6.28
CA SER A 110 -4.53 -2.51 -5.27
C SER A 110 -5.11 -3.27 -4.07
N HIS A 111 -4.84 -4.58 -3.94
CA HIS A 111 -5.37 -5.37 -2.82
C HIS A 111 -5.01 -4.74 -1.47
N GLY A 112 -3.71 -4.44 -1.27
CA GLY A 112 -3.22 -3.81 -0.05
C GLY A 112 -3.83 -2.43 0.19
N GLU A 113 -4.05 -1.62 -0.85
CA GLU A 113 -4.65 -0.29 -0.73
C GLU A 113 -6.10 -0.35 -0.22
N ILE A 114 -6.90 -1.26 -0.80
CA ILE A 114 -8.30 -1.47 -0.39
C ILE A 114 -8.38 -1.95 1.06
N LEU A 115 -7.57 -2.95 1.41
CA LEU A 115 -7.52 -3.51 2.76
C LEU A 115 -7.05 -2.47 3.79
N ALA A 116 -5.96 -1.76 3.51
CA ALA A 116 -5.44 -0.71 4.40
C ALA A 116 -6.46 0.42 4.62
N LYS A 117 -7.15 0.84 3.55
CA LYS A 117 -8.19 1.89 3.64
C LYS A 117 -9.36 1.44 4.49
N GLY A 118 -9.85 0.22 4.30
CA GLY A 118 -10.95 -0.34 5.08
C GLY A 118 -10.57 -0.50 6.56
N LEU A 119 -9.40 -1.06 6.86
CA LEU A 119 -8.90 -1.21 8.24
C LEU A 119 -8.71 0.14 8.93
N SER A 120 -8.19 1.14 8.22
CA SER A 120 -8.05 2.50 8.74
C SER A 120 -9.41 3.15 9.01
N ALA A 121 -10.40 2.95 8.13
CA ALA A 121 -11.75 3.47 8.34
C ALA A 121 -12.45 2.82 9.54
N ILE A 122 -12.32 1.50 9.72
CA ILE A 122 -12.86 0.77 10.88
C ILE A 122 -12.31 1.32 12.19
N GLU A 123 -11.03 1.68 12.21
CA GLU A 123 -10.39 2.25 13.40
C GLU A 123 -10.86 3.69 13.70
N GLN A 124 -11.16 4.47 12.67
CA GLN A 124 -11.50 5.89 12.81
C GLN A 124 -12.98 6.14 13.13
N LEU A 125 -13.87 5.28 12.63
CA LEU A 125 -15.31 5.44 12.79
C LEU A 125 -15.79 4.92 14.15
N SER A 126 -16.84 5.55 14.68
CA SER A 126 -17.54 5.02 15.84
C SER A 126 -18.34 3.76 15.50
N GLU A 127 -18.68 2.97 16.52
CA GLU A 127 -19.52 1.78 16.37
C GLU A 127 -20.87 2.12 15.70
N ASP A 128 -21.52 3.21 16.10
CA ASP A 128 -22.78 3.67 15.50
C ASP A 128 -22.65 4.00 14.00
N GLU A 129 -21.53 4.59 13.59
CA GLU A 129 -21.25 4.89 12.18
C GLU A 129 -20.99 3.61 11.39
N LEU A 130 -20.21 2.67 11.93
CA LEU A 130 -19.95 1.38 11.30
C LEU A 130 -21.25 0.58 11.11
N MET A 131 -22.10 0.54 12.13
CA MET A 131 -23.40 -0.17 12.07
C MET A 131 -24.39 0.44 11.08
N ARG A 132 -24.21 1.68 10.64
CA ARG A 132 -25.03 2.28 9.56
C ARG A 132 -24.55 1.90 8.16
N ILE A 133 -23.29 1.47 8.02
CA ILE A 133 -22.69 1.08 6.74
C ILE A 133 -22.95 -0.41 6.44
N MET A 134 -22.92 -1.25 7.47
CA MET A 134 -23.14 -2.70 7.40
C MET A 134 -24.61 -3.07 7.17
#